data_AF-A0A2L0F3N1-F1
#
_entry.id   AF-A0A2L0F3N1-F1
#
_cell.length_a   1.000
_cell.length_b   1.000
_cell.length_c   1.000
_cell.angle_alpha   90.00
_cell.angle_beta   90.00
_cell.angle_gamma   90.00
#
_symmetry.space_group_name_H-M   'P 1'
#
loop_
_entity.id
_entity.type
_entity.pdbx_description
1 polymer ?
#
loop_
_entity_poly.entity_id
_entity_poly.type
_entity_poly.pdbx_seq_one_letter_code
_entity_poly.pdbx_strand_id
1 'polypeptide(L)'
;MRRIRRDATKVWHNPELHTAYGRGQPNSAGLPRPTQTGEDRRAAKQHRAALEALFSPRKEPEVEDSKGGRVKSGRDAASKTPGRIVLAPPPQSDPKAVERQRLLSKLLGASGRPNISKAANDFLRAGHAFPAEQDVYLQLLEHSDEQRIQQAIDELSSILVGELPKRRAVLESRLRRIEEFAEEAATREAAERLRRQVSGRAEAPGANGAAEPVAPLPTASAPAAISLPADGGDAAERGALCAAAEAAGEAE
;
A
#
# COMPACT_ATOMS: atom_id res chain seq x y z
N MET A 1 13.72 -26.72 39.30
CA MET A 1 14.01 -25.58 38.39
C MET A 1 14.67 -26.09 37.11
N ARG A 2 13.91 -26.21 36.01
CA ARG A 2 14.44 -26.63 34.70
C ARG A 2 14.57 -25.40 33.81
N ARG A 3 15.79 -25.14 33.31
CA ARG A 3 16.11 -24.00 32.45
C ARG A 3 15.59 -24.28 31.03
N ILE A 4 14.62 -23.48 30.58
CA ILE A 4 14.12 -23.48 29.21
C ILE A 4 15.09 -22.62 28.39
N ARG A 5 15.79 -23.24 27.43
CA ARG A 5 16.53 -22.51 26.39
C ARG A 5 15.51 -22.03 25.36
N ARG A 6 15.33 -20.71 25.27
CA ARG A 6 14.63 -20.04 24.16
C ARG A 6 15.58 -19.92 22.96
N ASP A 7 14.95 -19.75 21.80
CA ASP A 7 15.51 -19.23 20.55
C ASP A 7 16.07 -20.26 19.55
N ALA A 8 15.17 -21.12 19.07
CA ALA A 8 15.25 -21.63 17.70
C ALA A 8 14.61 -20.59 16.78
N THR A 9 15.43 -19.91 15.98
CA THR A 9 15.03 -19.07 14.86
C THR A 9 14.03 -19.81 13.98
N LYS A 10 12.78 -19.38 14.02
CA LYS A 10 11.67 -19.86 13.20
C LYS A 10 11.89 -19.35 11.77
N VAL A 11 12.86 -19.94 11.08
CA VAL A 11 12.97 -19.85 9.62
C VAL A 11 11.66 -20.41 9.09
N TRP A 12 10.90 -19.59 8.36
CA TRP A 12 9.70 -20.03 7.67
C TRP A 12 10.08 -21.13 6.67
N HIS A 13 10.01 -22.38 7.11
CA HIS A 13 10.00 -23.50 6.20
C HIS A 13 8.73 -23.38 5.37
N ASN A 14 8.92 -23.18 4.07
CA ASN A 14 7.88 -23.09 3.07
C ASN A 14 7.61 -24.52 2.58
N PRO A 15 6.55 -25.22 3.07
CA PRO A 15 6.37 -26.65 2.82
C PRO A 15 5.94 -26.97 1.37
N GLU A 16 5.65 -25.95 0.55
CA GLU A 16 5.19 -26.11 -0.84
C GLU A 16 6.33 -26.19 -1.87
N LEU A 17 7.61 -26.08 -1.46
CA LEU A 17 8.76 -26.24 -2.37
C LEU A 17 9.35 -27.66 -2.38
N HIS A 18 8.63 -28.65 -1.88
CA HIS A 18 9.02 -30.06 -1.95
C HIS A 18 8.06 -30.89 -2.79
N THR A 19 7.90 -30.50 -4.04
CA THR A 19 7.35 -31.39 -5.08
C THR A 19 8.21 -31.33 -6.34
N ALA A 20 8.76 -32.51 -6.64
CA ALA A 20 9.16 -32.96 -7.97
C ALA A 20 10.49 -32.48 -8.56
N TYR A 21 11.64 -32.75 -7.93
CA TYR A 21 12.82 -33.25 -8.66
C TYR A 21 13.71 -34.16 -7.79
N GLY A 22 13.71 -35.46 -8.13
CA GLY A 22 14.87 -36.38 -8.02
C GLY A 22 15.34 -36.78 -6.61
N ARG A 23 14.84 -37.89 -6.04
CA ARG A 23 15.27 -39.29 -6.26
C ARG A 23 16.68 -39.59 -5.70
N GLY A 24 16.70 -40.35 -4.61
CA GLY A 24 17.78 -41.30 -4.37
C GLY A 24 17.76 -42.38 -5.46
N GLN A 25 18.83 -42.45 -6.23
CA GLN A 25 19.24 -43.65 -6.95
C GLN A 25 20.77 -43.66 -7.04
N PRO A 26 21.44 -44.71 -6.52
CA PRO A 26 22.84 -45.00 -6.85
C PRO A 26 22.91 -45.63 -8.24
N ASN A 27 24.00 -45.39 -8.97
CA ASN A 27 24.29 -45.79 -10.36
C ASN A 27 23.69 -44.92 -11.47
N SER A 28 24.34 -43.79 -11.75
CA SER A 28 24.42 -43.27 -13.12
C SER A 28 25.86 -42.89 -13.43
N ALA A 29 26.44 -43.67 -14.34
CA ALA A 29 27.77 -43.53 -14.88
C ALA A 29 27.96 -42.21 -15.64
N GLY A 30 29.16 -41.65 -15.51
CA GLY A 30 29.92 -41.11 -16.64
C GLY A 30 29.43 -39.81 -17.27
N LEU A 31 29.59 -38.68 -16.57
CA LEU A 31 29.93 -37.41 -17.21
C LEU A 31 31.23 -36.89 -16.57
N PRO A 32 32.24 -36.49 -17.37
CA PRO A 32 33.54 -36.10 -16.85
C PRO A 32 33.40 -34.82 -16.04
N ARG A 33 33.51 -34.98 -14.72
CA ARG A 33 33.63 -33.87 -13.78
C ARG A 33 34.91 -33.11 -14.16
N PRO A 34 34.85 -31.82 -14.53
CA PRO A 34 36.05 -31.05 -14.77
C PRO A 34 36.88 -31.10 -13.49
N THR A 35 38.12 -31.57 -13.63
CA THR A 35 39.10 -31.61 -12.55
C THR A 35 39.45 -30.18 -12.19
N GLN A 36 38.61 -29.55 -11.37
CA GLN A 36 38.89 -28.26 -10.75
C GLN A 36 40.24 -28.38 -10.06
N THR A 37 41.21 -27.65 -10.60
CA THR A 37 42.57 -27.57 -10.08
C THR A 37 42.50 -27.08 -8.62
N GLY A 38 43.52 -27.40 -7.81
CA GLY A 38 43.54 -27.00 -6.41
C GLY A 38 43.42 -25.47 -6.21
N GLU A 39 43.79 -24.70 -7.24
CA GLU A 39 43.72 -23.24 -7.28
C GLU A 39 42.29 -22.72 -7.40
N ASP A 40 41.44 -23.33 -8.25
CA ASP A 40 40.03 -22.96 -8.39
C ASP A 40 39.26 -23.10 -7.07
N ARG A 41 39.59 -24.13 -6.27
CA ARG A 41 38.96 -24.32 -4.96
C ARG A 41 39.34 -23.24 -3.96
N ARG A 42 40.53 -22.64 -4.07
CA ARG A 42 40.95 -21.52 -3.21
C ARG A 42 40.28 -20.23 -3.66
N ALA A 43 40.24 -19.97 -4.96
CA ALA A 43 39.56 -18.81 -5.53
C ALA A 43 38.06 -18.80 -5.19
N ALA A 44 37.37 -19.94 -5.34
CA ALA A 44 35.96 -20.07 -5.00
C ALA A 44 35.68 -19.85 -3.51
N LYS A 45 36.58 -20.30 -2.61
CA LYS A 45 36.46 -20.04 -1.17
C LYS A 45 36.68 -18.57 -0.82
N GLN A 46 37.68 -17.92 -1.43
CA GLN A 46 37.93 -16.50 -1.23
C GLN A 46 36.76 -15.65 -1.72
N HIS A 47 36.21 -15.98 -2.90
CA HIS A 47 35.03 -15.30 -3.43
C HIS A 47 33.81 -15.45 -2.50
N ARG A 48 33.57 -16.66 -1.99
CA ARG A 48 32.49 -16.90 -1.02
C ARG A 48 32.69 -16.12 0.28
N ALA A 49 33.91 -16.10 0.82
CA ALA A 49 34.22 -15.35 2.04
C ALA A 49 34.10 -13.83 1.84
N ALA A 50 34.49 -13.31 0.67
CA ALA A 50 34.35 -11.90 0.34
C ALA A 50 32.88 -11.48 0.23
N LEU A 51 32.03 -12.32 -0.36
CA LEU A 51 30.59 -12.08 -0.38
C LEU A 51 30.00 -12.13 1.03
N GLU A 52 30.39 -13.12 1.84
CA GLU A 52 29.93 -13.21 3.23
C GLU A 52 30.35 -11.98 4.06
N ALA A 53 31.54 -11.42 3.83
CA ALA A 53 32.00 -10.20 4.50
C ALA A 53 31.19 -8.95 4.11
N LEU A 54 30.72 -8.85 2.87
CA LEU A 54 29.89 -7.73 2.41
C LEU A 54 28.47 -7.77 2.98
N PHE A 55 27.94 -8.97 3.22
CA PHE A 55 26.57 -9.18 3.73
C PHE A 55 26.51 -9.51 5.22
N SER A 56 27.65 -9.64 5.90
CA SER A 56 27.69 -9.76 7.35
C SER A 56 27.17 -8.47 7.98
N PRO A 57 26.19 -8.54 8.90
CA PRO A 57 25.69 -7.37 9.61
C PRO A 57 26.88 -6.62 10.20
N ARG A 58 27.07 -5.37 9.75
CA ARG A 58 28.18 -4.52 10.14
C ARG A 58 28.05 -4.28 11.64
N LYS A 59 28.71 -5.11 12.44
CA LYS A 59 28.74 -4.98 13.90
C LYS A 59 29.51 -3.68 14.17
N GLU A 60 28.77 -2.62 14.46
CA GLU A 60 29.34 -1.33 14.84
C GLU A 60 30.34 -1.58 15.98
N PRO A 61 31.60 -1.14 15.84
CA PRO A 61 32.54 -1.21 16.93
C PRO A 61 32.05 -0.28 18.03
N GLU A 62 31.42 -0.86 19.04
CA GLU A 62 31.16 -0.23 20.32
C GLU A 62 32.52 0.19 20.90
N VAL A 63 32.69 1.49 21.12
CA VAL A 63 33.92 2.10 21.61
C VAL A 63 34.03 1.80 23.11
N GLU A 64 34.61 0.67 23.46
CA GLU A 64 35.04 0.38 24.82
C GLU A 64 36.57 0.49 24.89
N ASP A 65 37.02 1.50 25.62
CA ASP A 65 38.38 1.68 26.10
C ASP A 65 38.87 0.43 26.82
N SER A 66 39.93 -0.23 26.31
CA SER A 66 41.06 -0.70 27.13
C SER A 66 42.07 -1.56 26.36
N LYS A 67 43.26 -0.95 26.19
CA LYS A 67 44.56 -1.48 26.64
C LYS A 67 45.05 -2.83 26.07
N GLY A 68 45.99 -2.71 25.12
CA GLY A 68 47.20 -3.55 25.10
C GLY A 68 47.26 -4.61 24.01
N GLY A 69 47.95 -4.31 22.90
CA GLY A 69 48.22 -5.29 21.86
C GLY A 69 49.15 -4.79 20.77
N ARG A 70 50.43 -4.62 21.11
CA ARG A 70 51.53 -4.26 20.22
C ARG A 70 51.81 -5.40 19.25
N VAL A 71 51.52 -5.24 17.95
CA VAL A 71 52.37 -5.82 16.88
C VAL A 71 52.44 -4.85 15.70
N LYS A 72 53.67 -4.73 15.20
CA LYS A 72 54.24 -3.76 14.28
C LYS A 72 54.35 -4.36 12.87
N SER A 73 54.39 -3.47 11.88
CA SER A 73 54.66 -3.69 10.43
C SER A 73 53.38 -3.86 9.60
N GLY A 74 53.10 -3.08 8.56
CA GLY A 74 53.89 -2.07 7.88
C GLY A 74 53.33 -1.85 6.48
N ARG A 75 53.75 -0.74 5.88
CA ARG A 75 53.69 -0.40 4.46
C ARG A 75 52.45 0.33 3.97
N ASP A 76 52.62 1.64 3.99
CA ASP A 76 52.06 2.65 3.10
C ASP A 76 51.69 2.12 1.71
N ALA A 77 50.38 2.13 1.44
CA ALA A 77 49.85 2.16 0.09
C ALA A 77 48.64 3.10 0.10
N ALA A 78 48.94 4.37 -0.20
CA ALA A 78 48.07 5.41 -0.74
C ALA A 78 46.58 5.03 -0.89
N SER A 79 45.83 5.05 0.21
CA SER A 79 44.37 5.03 0.18
C SER A 79 43.89 6.41 -0.23
N LYS A 80 43.94 6.68 -1.54
CA LYS A 80 43.05 7.64 -2.20
C LYS A 80 41.63 7.18 -1.94
N THR A 81 41.12 7.55 -0.77
CA THR A 81 39.71 7.48 -0.44
C THR A 81 39.01 8.27 -1.55
N PRO A 82 38.21 7.63 -2.43
CA PRO A 82 37.42 8.38 -3.39
C PRO A 82 36.58 9.35 -2.57
N GLY A 83 36.69 10.64 -2.92
CA GLY A 83 36.16 11.75 -2.14
C GLY A 83 34.81 11.39 -1.57
N ARG A 84 34.72 11.42 -0.24
CA ARG A 84 33.47 11.29 0.51
C ARG A 84 32.53 12.31 -0.09
N ILE A 85 31.67 11.86 -1.02
CA ILE A 85 30.58 12.66 -1.56
C ILE A 85 29.70 12.91 -0.33
N VAL A 86 29.91 14.06 0.31
CA VAL A 86 28.99 14.61 1.29
C VAL A 86 27.77 14.95 0.46
N LEU A 87 26.90 13.95 0.26
CA LEU A 87 25.55 14.16 -0.19
C LEU A 87 25.00 15.25 0.71
N ALA A 88 24.62 16.38 0.11
CA ALA A 88 24.00 17.47 0.84
C ALA A 88 22.93 16.86 1.78
N PRO A 89 22.85 17.29 3.05
CA PRO A 89 21.85 16.79 3.99
C PRO A 89 20.51 16.76 3.25
N PRO A 90 19.85 15.59 3.16
CA PRO A 90 18.60 15.48 2.41
C PRO A 90 17.69 16.61 2.87
N PRO A 91 17.08 17.37 1.93
CA PRO A 91 16.31 18.56 2.25
C PRO A 91 15.40 18.21 3.40
N GLN A 92 15.54 18.93 4.52
CA GLN A 92 14.81 18.66 5.75
C GLN A 92 13.34 18.54 5.37
N SER A 93 12.85 17.30 5.36
CA SER A 93 11.50 17.01 4.91
C SER A 93 10.56 17.75 5.83
N ASP A 94 9.62 18.52 5.26
CA ASP A 94 8.65 19.27 6.03
C ASP A 94 8.06 18.36 7.13
N PRO A 95 7.99 18.80 8.39
CA PRO A 95 7.54 17.94 9.49
C PRO A 95 6.15 17.35 9.23
N LYS A 96 5.28 18.09 8.52
CA LYS A 96 3.97 17.64 8.05
C LYS A 96 4.04 16.52 7.01
N ALA A 97 5.03 16.54 6.11
CA ALA A 97 5.21 15.49 5.11
C ALA A 97 5.66 14.19 5.77
N VAL A 98 6.54 14.28 6.77
CA VAL A 98 6.99 13.12 7.56
C VAL A 98 5.82 12.51 8.34
N GLU A 99 4.99 13.34 8.98
CA GLU A 99 3.79 12.87 9.69
C GLU A 99 2.79 12.20 8.74
N ARG A 100 2.49 12.84 7.59
CA ARG A 100 1.64 12.26 6.55
C ARG A 100 2.15 10.89 6.10
N GLN A 101 3.45 10.77 5.81
CA GLN A 101 4.04 9.49 5.36
C GLN A 101 3.95 8.42 6.45
N ARG A 102 4.17 8.78 7.71
CA ARG A 102 4.05 7.88 8.87
C ARG A 102 2.61 7.37 9.03
N LEU A 103 1.62 8.27 8.95
CA LEU A 103 0.21 7.91 9.08
C LEU A 103 -0.28 7.08 7.87
N LEU A 104 0.19 7.41 6.66
CA LEU A 104 -0.12 6.63 5.46
C LEU A 104 0.42 5.20 5.55
N SER A 105 1.67 5.06 6.00
CA SER A 105 2.30 3.75 6.22
C SER A 105 1.56 2.94 7.28
N LYS A 106 1.07 3.61 8.34
CA LYS A 106 0.22 3.00 9.37
C LYS A 106 -1.12 2.52 8.79
N LEU A 107 -1.76 3.29 7.91
CA LEU A 107 -3.00 2.90 7.24
C LEU A 107 -2.81 1.68 6.32
N LEU A 108 -1.77 1.71 5.48
CA LEU A 108 -1.47 0.61 4.55
C LEU A 108 -1.05 -0.68 5.26
N GLY A 109 -0.43 -0.57 6.43
CA GLY A 109 -0.05 -1.72 7.26
C GLY A 109 -1.13 -2.20 8.23
N ALA A 110 -2.19 -1.41 8.46
CA ALA A 110 -3.27 -1.79 9.37
C ALA A 110 -4.09 -2.93 8.75
N SER A 111 -4.36 -3.99 9.52
CA SER A 111 -5.22 -5.09 9.06
C SER A 111 -6.45 -5.23 9.96
N GLY A 112 -7.60 -5.52 9.33
CA GLY A 112 -8.88 -5.66 10.00
C GLY A 112 -9.64 -4.33 10.16
N ARG A 113 -10.97 -4.41 10.05
CA ARG A 113 -11.91 -3.28 10.10
C ARG A 113 -11.64 -2.27 11.23
N PRO A 114 -11.46 -2.65 12.51
CA PRO A 114 -11.27 -1.66 13.58
C PRO A 114 -9.94 -0.92 13.48
N ASN A 115 -8.87 -1.58 13.06
CA ASN A 115 -7.54 -0.96 12.94
C ASN A 115 -7.48 -0.02 11.73
N ILE A 116 -8.07 -0.44 10.61
CA ILE A 116 -8.16 0.36 9.39
C ILE A 116 -8.97 1.63 9.66
N SER A 117 -10.13 1.50 10.31
CA SER A 117 -10.99 2.64 10.64
C SER A 117 -10.29 3.61 11.59
N LYS A 118 -9.56 3.09 12.59
CA LYS A 118 -8.75 3.93 13.47
C LYS A 118 -7.65 4.68 12.70
N ALA A 119 -6.90 3.99 11.84
CA ALA A 119 -5.82 4.60 11.07
C ALA A 119 -6.32 5.65 10.06
N ALA A 120 -7.46 5.40 9.41
CA ALA A 120 -8.09 6.34 8.49
C ALA A 120 -8.57 7.60 9.23
N ASN A 121 -9.23 7.44 10.37
CA ASN A 121 -9.66 8.56 11.20
C ASN A 121 -8.48 9.36 11.78
N ASP A 122 -7.39 8.70 12.20
CA ASP A 122 -6.16 9.37 12.63
C ASP A 122 -5.58 10.23 11.48
N PHE A 123 -5.57 9.70 10.24
CA PHE A 123 -5.08 10.41 9.06
C PHE A 123 -5.90 11.65 8.73
N LEU A 124 -7.23 11.55 8.79
CA LEU A 124 -8.14 12.67 8.57
C LEU A 124 -8.09 13.69 9.71
N ARG A 125 -7.94 13.24 10.96
CA ARG A 125 -7.80 14.11 12.13
C ARG A 125 -6.54 14.97 12.05
N ALA A 126 -5.47 14.48 11.42
CA ALA A 126 -4.27 15.25 11.12
C ALA A 126 -4.47 16.30 10.00
N GLY A 127 -5.67 16.38 9.40
CA GLY A 127 -6.00 17.33 8.34
C GLY A 127 -5.34 16.97 6.99
N HIS A 128 -5.03 15.70 6.78
CA HIS A 128 -4.47 15.21 5.51
C HIS A 128 -5.55 14.63 4.61
N ALA A 129 -5.46 14.92 3.31
CA ALA A 129 -6.29 14.29 2.28
C ALA A 129 -5.64 12.98 1.80
N PHE A 130 -6.46 11.97 1.51
CA PHE A 130 -5.97 10.69 1.02
C PHE A 130 -5.33 10.87 -0.37
N PRO A 131 -4.15 10.27 -0.62
CA PRO A 131 -3.56 10.28 -1.95
C PRO A 131 -4.43 9.45 -2.90
N ALA A 132 -4.44 9.82 -4.18
CA ALA A 132 -5.20 9.15 -5.24
C ALA A 132 -4.56 7.81 -5.66
N GLU A 133 -4.31 6.92 -4.69
CA GLU A 133 -3.65 5.65 -4.88
C GLU A 133 -4.62 4.49 -4.68
N GLN A 134 -4.66 3.55 -5.63
CA GLN A 134 -5.56 2.39 -5.58
C GLN A 134 -5.44 1.60 -4.26
N ASP A 135 -4.22 1.39 -3.76
CA ASP A 135 -3.97 0.58 -2.55
C ASP A 135 -4.55 1.22 -1.27
N VAL A 136 -4.61 2.55 -1.22
CA VAL A 136 -5.20 3.31 -0.10
C VAL A 136 -6.71 3.14 -0.09
N TYR A 137 -7.36 3.38 -1.23
CA TYR A 137 -8.81 3.24 -1.33
C TYR A 137 -9.27 1.79 -1.21
N LEU A 138 -8.48 0.83 -1.69
CA LEU A 138 -8.72 -0.58 -1.41
C LEU A 138 -8.80 -0.83 0.09
N GLN A 139 -7.91 -0.24 0.88
CA GLN A 139 -7.92 -0.37 2.32
C GLN A 139 -9.14 0.30 2.96
N LEU A 140 -9.56 1.46 2.45
CA LEU A 140 -10.74 2.17 2.93
C LEU A 140 -12.06 1.42 2.66
N LEU A 141 -12.10 0.46 1.73
CA LEU A 141 -13.27 -0.42 1.57
C LEU A 141 -13.55 -1.30 2.81
N GLU A 142 -12.59 -1.47 3.72
CA GLU A 142 -12.80 -2.21 4.98
C GLU A 142 -13.15 -1.28 6.17
N HIS A 143 -13.48 -0.01 5.90
CA HIS A 143 -13.86 0.94 6.93
C HIS A 143 -15.18 0.56 7.64
N SER A 144 -15.42 1.09 8.84
CA SER A 144 -16.67 0.85 9.58
C SER A 144 -17.81 1.75 9.13
N ASP A 145 -17.51 3.00 8.78
CA ASP A 145 -18.44 4.01 8.27
C ASP A 145 -18.70 3.82 6.77
N GLU A 146 -19.97 3.66 6.39
CA GLU A 146 -20.41 3.42 5.00
C GLU A 146 -20.21 4.64 4.10
N GLN A 147 -20.33 5.86 4.62
CA GLN A 147 -20.06 7.07 3.82
C GLN A 147 -18.62 7.09 3.31
N ARG A 148 -17.68 6.57 4.11
CA ARG A 148 -16.27 6.43 3.70
C ARG A 148 -16.06 5.34 2.68
N ILE A 149 -16.82 4.25 2.78
CA ILE A 149 -16.80 3.18 1.78
C ILE A 149 -17.31 3.72 0.43
N GLN A 150 -18.42 4.46 0.44
CA GLN A 150 -18.98 5.08 -0.76
C GLN A 150 -17.99 6.04 -1.43
N GLN A 151 -17.40 6.95 -0.67
CA GLN A 151 -16.34 7.85 -1.17
C GLN A 151 -15.17 7.07 -1.78
N ALA A 152 -14.74 5.98 -1.13
CA ALA A 152 -13.66 5.14 -1.66
C ALA A 152 -14.06 4.41 -2.96
N ILE A 153 -15.31 3.99 -3.10
CA ILE A 153 -15.84 3.39 -4.34
C ILE A 153 -15.84 4.42 -5.46
N ASP A 154 -16.29 5.65 -5.20
CA ASP A 154 -16.33 6.73 -6.19
C ASP A 154 -14.91 7.10 -6.66
N GLU A 155 -13.97 7.27 -5.74
CA GLU A 155 -12.55 7.55 -6.06
C GLU A 155 -11.89 6.39 -6.82
N LEU A 156 -12.16 5.13 -6.44
CA LEU A 156 -11.70 3.97 -7.20
C LEU A 156 -12.30 3.94 -8.61
N SER A 157 -13.58 4.26 -8.76
CA SER A 157 -14.22 4.30 -10.08
C SER A 157 -13.53 5.32 -11.00
N SER A 158 -13.15 6.48 -10.46
CA SER A 158 -12.41 7.53 -11.17
C SER A 158 -11.01 7.07 -11.60
N ILE A 159 -10.24 6.48 -10.67
CA ILE A 159 -8.87 5.99 -10.96
C ILE A 159 -8.90 4.87 -12.02
N LEU A 160 -9.88 3.98 -11.94
CA LEU A 160 -9.98 2.83 -12.85
C LEU A 160 -10.40 3.18 -14.28
N VAL A 161 -10.78 4.43 -14.56
CA VAL A 161 -10.94 4.93 -15.93
C VAL A 161 -9.58 5.07 -16.62
N GLY A 162 -8.53 5.44 -15.88
CA GLY A 162 -7.18 5.64 -16.42
C GLY A 162 -6.22 4.47 -16.18
N GLU A 163 -6.45 3.67 -15.13
CA GLU A 163 -5.52 2.65 -14.68
C GLU A 163 -6.16 1.27 -14.54
N LEU A 164 -5.39 0.20 -14.79
CA LEU A 164 -5.85 -1.17 -14.60
C LEU A 164 -5.83 -1.53 -13.10
N PRO A 165 -6.83 -2.29 -12.56
CA PRO A 165 -6.85 -2.64 -11.15
C PRO A 165 -5.63 -3.47 -10.74
N LYS A 166 -4.80 -2.96 -9.81
CA LYS A 166 -3.59 -3.66 -9.35
C LYS A 166 -3.88 -5.02 -8.72
N ARG A 167 -5.00 -5.16 -8.01
CA ARG A 167 -5.38 -6.37 -7.26
C ARG A 167 -6.84 -6.74 -7.50
N ARG A 168 -7.16 -7.04 -8.76
CA ARG A 168 -8.53 -7.31 -9.21
C ARG A 168 -9.29 -8.32 -8.34
N ALA A 169 -8.70 -9.47 -8.03
CA ALA A 169 -9.37 -10.50 -7.22
C ALA A 169 -9.72 -10.01 -5.79
N VAL A 170 -8.85 -9.19 -5.18
CA VAL A 170 -9.10 -8.62 -3.86
C VAL A 170 -10.21 -7.57 -3.92
N LEU A 171 -10.19 -6.71 -4.94
CA LEU A 171 -11.23 -5.71 -5.18
C LEU A 171 -12.60 -6.37 -5.38
N GLU A 172 -12.71 -7.35 -6.28
CA GLU A 172 -13.97 -8.05 -6.55
C GLU A 172 -14.51 -8.76 -5.30
N SER A 173 -13.64 -9.42 -4.54
CA SER A 173 -14.01 -10.08 -3.28
C SER A 173 -14.54 -9.09 -2.22
N ARG A 174 -13.88 -7.94 -2.06
CA ARG A 174 -14.31 -6.88 -1.12
C ARG A 174 -15.62 -6.24 -1.57
N LEU A 175 -15.77 -5.90 -2.85
CA LEU A 175 -17.01 -5.33 -3.39
C LEU A 175 -18.19 -6.29 -3.23
N ARG A 176 -17.99 -7.59 -3.49
CA ARG A 176 -19.02 -8.59 -3.26
C ARG A 176 -19.44 -8.68 -1.79
N ARG A 177 -18.49 -8.62 -0.86
CA ARG A 177 -18.80 -8.58 0.58
C ARG A 177 -19.60 -7.32 0.95
N ILE A 178 -19.25 -6.16 0.39
CA ILE A 178 -19.99 -4.92 0.64
C ILE A 178 -21.43 -5.03 0.09
N GLU A 179 -21.60 -5.57 -1.12
CA GLU A 179 -22.89 -5.85 -1.73
C GLU A 179 -23.77 -6.76 -0.85
N GLU A 180 -23.17 -7.78 -0.22
CA GLU A 180 -23.86 -8.74 0.65
C GLU A 180 -24.18 -8.20 2.05
N PHE A 181 -23.33 -7.35 2.64
CA PHE A 181 -23.39 -6.98 4.06
C PHE A 181 -23.59 -5.49 4.37
N ALA A 182 -23.55 -4.58 3.38
CA ALA A 182 -23.79 -3.17 3.65
C ALA A 182 -25.27 -2.89 3.99
N GLU A 183 -25.48 -2.03 4.98
CA GLU A 183 -26.81 -1.68 5.48
C GLU A 183 -27.49 -0.70 4.51
N GLU A 184 -26.75 0.27 3.96
CA GLU A 184 -27.28 1.24 3.03
C GLU A 184 -27.44 0.66 1.60
N ALA A 185 -28.63 0.86 1.01
CA ALA A 185 -28.89 0.44 -0.37
C ALA A 185 -27.99 1.15 -1.38
N ALA A 186 -27.72 2.44 -1.17
CA ALA A 186 -26.84 3.24 -2.04
C ALA A 186 -25.42 2.66 -2.11
N THR A 187 -24.87 2.23 -0.96
CA THR A 187 -23.55 1.61 -0.87
C THR A 187 -23.51 0.27 -1.62
N ARG A 188 -24.57 -0.55 -1.50
CA ARG A 188 -24.70 -1.82 -2.24
C ARG A 188 -24.75 -1.61 -3.75
N GLU A 189 -25.58 -0.68 -4.22
CA GLU A 189 -25.69 -0.36 -5.64
C GLU A 189 -24.39 0.20 -6.23
N ALA A 190 -23.69 1.07 -5.49
CA ALA A 190 -22.39 1.59 -5.90
C ALA A 190 -21.35 0.47 -6.01
N ALA A 191 -21.30 -0.44 -5.04
CA ALA A 191 -20.39 -1.59 -5.05
C ALA A 191 -20.71 -2.55 -6.21
N GLU A 192 -21.99 -2.84 -6.46
CA GLU A 192 -22.43 -3.67 -7.59
C GLU A 192 -22.02 -3.05 -8.93
N ARG A 193 -22.25 -1.75 -9.11
CA ARG A 193 -21.89 -1.01 -10.33
C ARG A 193 -20.39 -1.09 -10.60
N LEU A 194 -19.56 -0.80 -9.60
CA LEU A 194 -18.11 -0.88 -9.73
C LEU A 194 -17.66 -2.33 -9.99
N ARG A 195 -18.28 -3.31 -9.33
CA ARG A 195 -17.99 -4.73 -9.57
C ARG A 195 -18.32 -5.16 -10.99
N ARG A 196 -19.45 -4.71 -11.56
CA ARG A 196 -19.79 -4.95 -12.97
C ARG A 196 -18.78 -4.32 -13.92
N GLN A 197 -18.31 -3.11 -13.63
CA GLN A 197 -17.28 -2.43 -14.42
C GLN A 197 -15.92 -3.17 -14.38
N VAL A 198 -15.53 -3.69 -13.22
CA VAL A 198 -14.25 -4.42 -13.06
C VAL A 198 -14.34 -5.85 -13.59
N SER A 199 -15.46 -6.54 -13.35
CA SER A 199 -15.65 -7.95 -13.71
C SER A 199 -15.99 -8.11 -15.19
N GLY A 200 -16.93 -7.29 -15.67
CA GLY A 200 -17.27 -7.12 -17.07
C GLY A 200 -16.19 -6.33 -17.76
N ARG A 201 -15.08 -7.01 -18.06
CA ARG A 201 -14.16 -6.76 -19.19
C ARG A 201 -14.34 -5.35 -19.72
N ALA A 202 -13.53 -4.39 -19.26
CA ALA A 202 -13.43 -3.02 -19.76
C ALA A 202 -14.03 -2.95 -21.16
N GLU A 203 -15.33 -2.61 -21.21
CA GLU A 203 -16.08 -2.55 -22.45
C GLU A 203 -15.27 -1.53 -23.23
N ALA A 204 -14.58 -1.99 -24.27
CA ALA A 204 -13.79 -1.10 -25.09
C ALA A 204 -14.72 0.07 -25.40
N PRO A 205 -14.35 1.33 -25.12
CA PRO A 205 -15.25 2.48 -25.27
C PRO A 205 -15.73 2.74 -26.71
N GLY A 206 -15.65 1.75 -27.61
CA GLY A 206 -16.15 1.76 -28.97
C GLY A 206 -17.07 0.59 -29.36
N ALA A 207 -17.54 -0.28 -28.45
CA ALA A 207 -18.45 -1.38 -28.82
C ALA A 207 -19.96 -1.07 -28.65
N ASN A 208 -20.31 0.01 -27.94
CA ASN A 208 -21.69 0.50 -27.85
C ASN A 208 -22.07 1.55 -28.93
N GLY A 209 -21.29 1.63 -30.01
CA GLY A 209 -21.47 2.58 -31.12
C GLY A 209 -22.20 2.04 -32.35
N ALA A 210 -23.06 1.02 -32.24
CA ALA A 210 -23.83 0.53 -33.40
C ALA A 210 -25.22 -0.06 -33.04
N ALA A 211 -25.85 0.40 -31.96
CA ALA A 211 -27.31 0.37 -31.91
C ALA A 211 -27.79 1.71 -32.47
N GLU A 212 -28.11 1.70 -33.76
CA GLU A 212 -28.79 2.82 -34.42
C GLU A 212 -29.93 3.34 -33.54
N PRO A 213 -30.00 4.66 -33.28
CA PRO A 213 -31.25 5.26 -32.90
C PRO A 213 -32.17 5.14 -34.12
N VAL A 214 -33.01 4.10 -34.13
CA VAL A 214 -34.20 4.08 -34.99
C VAL A 214 -34.99 5.32 -34.62
N ALA A 215 -34.92 6.31 -35.50
CA ALA A 215 -35.61 7.58 -35.36
C ALA A 215 -37.11 7.33 -35.13
N PRO A 216 -37.69 7.75 -34.00
CA PRO A 216 -39.12 7.93 -33.94
C PRO A 216 -39.46 9.13 -34.84
N LEU A 217 -40.20 8.83 -35.91
CA LEU A 217 -40.81 9.79 -36.82
C LEU A 217 -41.46 10.95 -36.03
N PRO A 218 -41.21 12.21 -36.41
CA PRO A 218 -41.89 13.36 -35.82
C PRO A 218 -43.32 13.46 -36.39
N THR A 219 -44.32 12.99 -35.66
CA THR A 219 -45.70 13.44 -35.87
C THR A 219 -45.87 14.81 -35.22
N ALA A 220 -45.85 15.83 -36.06
CA ALA A 220 -46.23 17.19 -35.74
C ALA A 220 -47.68 17.24 -35.20
N SER A 221 -47.88 17.85 -34.04
CA SER A 221 -49.09 18.61 -33.74
C SER A 221 -48.84 19.59 -32.58
N ALA A 222 -48.49 20.81 -32.96
CA ALA A 222 -48.93 22.13 -32.50
C ALA A 222 -49.37 22.41 -31.03
N PRO A 223 -49.28 23.69 -30.60
CA PRO A 223 -49.05 24.11 -29.21
C PRO A 223 -50.30 24.67 -28.51
N ALA A 224 -50.30 24.69 -27.18
CA ALA A 224 -51.13 25.61 -26.40
C ALA A 224 -50.40 26.07 -25.13
N ALA A 225 -50.28 27.38 -25.02
CA ALA A 225 -49.62 28.15 -23.99
C ALA A 225 -50.43 28.24 -22.69
N ILE A 226 -49.75 28.11 -21.54
CA ILE A 226 -50.17 28.62 -20.21
C ILE A 226 -48.84 28.92 -19.47
N SER A 227 -48.22 30.10 -19.59
CA SER A 227 -48.47 31.37 -18.88
C SER A 227 -48.73 31.29 -17.36
N LEU A 228 -47.70 31.74 -16.60
CA LEU A 228 -47.72 32.48 -15.32
C LEU A 228 -47.98 31.71 -13.99
N PRO A 229 -47.56 32.26 -12.81
CA PRO A 229 -46.70 33.42 -12.55
C PRO A 229 -45.52 33.17 -11.58
N ALA A 230 -44.62 34.16 -11.57
CA ALA A 230 -43.63 34.41 -10.55
C ALA A 230 -44.29 34.97 -9.27
N ASP A 231 -43.82 34.50 -8.12
CA ASP A 231 -43.99 35.10 -6.79
C ASP A 231 -42.74 34.61 -6.01
N GLY A 232 -41.83 35.43 -5.50
CA GLY A 232 -42.07 36.64 -4.73
C GLY A 232 -41.86 36.33 -3.24
N GLY A 233 -40.64 36.02 -2.81
CA GLY A 233 -40.35 35.59 -1.44
C GLY A 233 -39.02 36.11 -0.92
N ASP A 234 -39.03 37.40 -0.59
CA ASP A 234 -38.05 38.16 0.17
C ASP A 234 -38.05 37.76 1.68
N ALA A 235 -37.07 38.25 2.43
CA ALA A 235 -36.91 38.26 3.89
C ALA A 235 -36.33 36.97 4.53
N ALA A 236 -35.06 36.95 4.97
CA ALA A 236 -34.49 37.61 6.15
C ALA A 236 -34.78 36.88 7.49
N GLU A 237 -33.76 36.22 8.04
CA GLU A 237 -33.46 36.13 9.48
C GLU A 237 -32.03 35.56 9.61
N ARG A 238 -31.00 36.32 10.05
CA ARG A 238 -30.70 36.76 11.43
C ARG A 238 -30.65 35.62 12.45
N GLY A 239 -29.47 35.42 13.03
CA GLY A 239 -29.18 34.53 14.16
C GLY A 239 -27.71 34.11 14.14
N ALA A 240 -26.73 34.97 14.42
CA ALA A 240 -26.41 35.52 15.74
C ALA A 240 -26.16 34.43 16.81
N LEU A 241 -24.90 34.40 17.27
CA LEU A 241 -24.47 34.09 18.64
C LEU A 241 -24.71 32.66 19.17
N CYS A 242 -23.61 31.90 19.30
CA CYS A 242 -23.34 31.25 20.59
C CYS A 242 -21.83 31.04 20.76
N ALA A 243 -21.20 32.06 21.32
CA ALA A 243 -19.98 31.93 22.09
C ALA A 243 -20.39 31.62 23.54
N ALA A 244 -19.99 30.46 24.05
CA ALA A 244 -19.83 30.13 25.46
C ALA A 244 -18.70 29.07 25.49
N ALA A 245 -17.49 29.36 25.97
CA ALA A 245 -17.11 29.68 27.35
C ALA A 245 -17.40 28.52 28.33
N GLU A 246 -16.42 28.28 29.20
CA GLU A 246 -16.43 27.45 30.42
C GLU A 246 -16.33 25.93 30.23
N ALA A 247 -15.61 25.17 31.06
CA ALA A 247 -14.76 25.44 32.22
C ALA A 247 -13.91 24.17 32.45
N ALA A 248 -12.64 24.34 32.83
CA ALA A 248 -12.09 23.94 34.13
C ALA A 248 -12.50 22.54 34.65
N GLY A 249 -11.49 21.69 34.83
CA GLY A 249 -11.59 20.39 35.48
C GLY A 249 -10.21 19.92 35.95
N GLU A 250 -9.69 20.61 36.97
CA GLU A 250 -8.69 20.14 37.92
C GLU A 250 -9.25 19.00 38.80
N ALA A 251 -8.34 18.29 39.49
CA ALA A 251 -8.50 17.18 40.45
C ALA A 251 -8.46 15.78 39.82
N GLU A 252 -7.63 14.82 40.25
CA GLU A 252 -6.86 14.62 41.49
C GLU A 252 -5.65 13.72 41.19
#